data_AF-A0A2E0A3G0-F1
#
_entry.id   AF-A0A2E0A3G0-F1
#
_cell.length_a   1.000
_cell.length_b   1.000
_cell.length_c   1.000
_cell.angle_alpha   90.00
_cell.angle_beta   90.00
_cell.angle_gamma   90.00
#
_symmetry.space_group_name_H-M   'P 1'
#
loop_
_entity.id
_entity.type
_entity.pdbx_description
1 polymer ?
#
loop_
_entity_poly.entity_id
_entity_poly.type
_entity_poly.pdbx_seq_one_letter_code
_entity_poly.pdbx_strand_id
1 'polypeptide(L)'
;MSKTTPTVTPKASLAWWTMALSYLATLALLAAIPIVSPPTEDNLGANVTGILIGWVIMSLPLLLFIPGILKKSPYVASWLSYVSLMYFVLVMALSSGVWIWLLSASSVMMFLGSMMFTRWQKAGI
;
A
#
# COMPACT_ATOMS: atom_id res chain seq x y z
N MET A 1 16.09 -23.02 -27.93
CA MET A 1 15.39 -21.82 -27.39
C MET A 1 16.22 -21.30 -26.22
N SER A 2 17.08 -20.32 -26.47
CA SER A 2 17.89 -19.67 -25.44
C SER A 2 16.97 -18.85 -24.53
N LYS A 3 16.90 -19.20 -23.23
CA LYS A 3 16.25 -18.34 -22.23
C LYS A 3 17.16 -17.13 -22.01
N THR A 4 16.92 -16.05 -22.73
CA THR A 4 17.55 -14.77 -22.46
C THR A 4 17.15 -14.34 -21.05
N THR A 5 18.12 -14.30 -20.14
CA THR A 5 17.94 -13.78 -18.78
C THR A 5 17.39 -12.36 -18.90
N PRO A 6 16.17 -12.07 -18.39
CA PRO A 6 15.59 -10.74 -18.53
C PRO A 6 16.47 -9.75 -17.76
N THR A 7 17.15 -8.87 -18.50
CA THR A 7 17.88 -7.74 -17.93
C THR A 7 16.87 -6.83 -17.25
N VAL A 8 16.82 -6.87 -15.92
CA VAL A 8 15.97 -5.98 -15.12
C VAL A 8 16.37 -4.55 -15.44
N THR A 9 15.48 -3.80 -16.09
CA THR A 9 15.73 -2.40 -16.40
C THR A 9 15.83 -1.61 -15.08
N PRO A 10 16.89 -0.78 -14.88
CA PRO A 10 17.09 -0.03 -13.63
C PRO A 10 15.89 0.85 -13.22
N LYS A 11 15.12 1.28 -14.22
CA LYS A 11 13.88 2.04 -14.04
C LYS A 11 12.79 1.18 -13.39
N ALA A 12 12.61 -0.08 -13.81
CA ALA A 12 11.63 -0.99 -13.22
C ALA A 12 11.92 -1.29 -11.75
N SER A 13 13.20 -1.42 -11.36
CA SER A 13 13.57 -1.60 -9.95
C SER A 13 13.26 -0.36 -9.10
N LEU A 14 13.48 0.85 -9.62
CA LEU A 14 13.14 2.09 -8.91
C LEU A 14 11.63 2.21 -8.71
N ALA A 15 10.82 1.97 -9.75
CA ALA A 15 9.37 1.99 -9.63
C ALA A 15 8.85 0.97 -8.62
N TRP A 16 9.45 -0.23 -8.60
CA TRP A 16 9.11 -1.25 -7.61
C TRP A 16 9.42 -0.78 -6.18
N TRP A 17 10.57 -0.15 -5.95
CA TRP A 17 10.91 0.42 -4.64
C TRP A 17 9.96 1.55 -4.23
N THR A 18 9.62 2.46 -5.14
CA THR A 18 8.64 3.52 -4.86
C THR A 18 7.28 2.93 -4.46
N MET A 19 6.81 1.91 -5.19
CA MET A 19 5.58 1.20 -4.88
C MET A 19 5.66 0.50 -3.52
N ALA A 20 6.74 -0.24 -3.25
CA ALA A 20 6.92 -0.99 -2.01
C ALA A 20 7.05 -0.07 -0.78
N LEU A 21 7.79 1.03 -0.90
CA LEU A 21 7.94 2.01 0.18
C LEU A 21 6.61 2.71 0.47
N SER A 22 5.85 3.09 -0.56
CA SER A 22 4.54 3.72 -0.38
C SER A 22 3.50 2.75 0.20
N TYR A 23 3.57 1.49 -0.21
CA TYR A 23 2.76 0.40 0.34
C TYR A 23 3.06 0.18 1.83
N LEU A 24 4.33 0.08 2.21
CA LEU A 24 4.74 -0.05 3.61
C LEU A 24 4.40 1.20 4.42
N ALA A 25 4.58 2.38 3.84
CA ALA A 25 4.18 3.64 4.47
C ALA A 25 2.67 3.67 4.73
N THR A 26 1.84 3.24 3.78
CA THR A 26 0.38 3.15 3.97
C THR A 26 0.03 2.22 5.13
N LEU A 27 0.66 1.04 5.23
CA LEU A 27 0.47 0.12 6.35
C LEU A 27 0.90 0.72 7.69
N ALA A 28 2.06 1.38 7.74
CA ALA A 28 2.57 2.03 8.94
C ALA A 28 1.69 3.21 9.37
N LEU A 29 1.19 4.00 8.42
CA LEU A 29 0.28 5.12 8.68
C LEU A 29 -1.07 4.65 9.22
N LEU A 30 -1.61 3.53 8.71
CA LEU A 30 -2.79 2.88 9.26
C LEU A 30 -2.54 2.40 10.69
N ALA A 31 -1.35 1.84 10.97
CA ALA A 31 -0.98 1.37 12.31
C ALA A 31 -0.78 2.51 13.32
N ALA A 32 -0.50 3.73 12.84
CA ALA A 32 -0.31 4.91 13.66
C ALA A 32 -1.61 5.65 14.01
N ILE A 33 -2.73 5.38 13.32
CA ILE A 33 -4.05 5.99 13.61
C ILE A 33 -4.43 5.91 15.11
N PRO A 34 -4.29 4.77 15.81
CA PRO A 34 -4.66 4.64 17.21
C PRO A 34 -3.80 5.49 18.16
N ILE A 35 -2.58 5.85 17.74
CA ILE A 35 -1.65 6.69 18.53
C ILE A 35 -2.06 8.16 18.40
N VAL A 36 -2.50 8.56 17.20
CA VAL A 36 -2.92 9.93 16.91
C VAL A 36 -4.33 10.21 17.44
N SER A 37 -5.21 9.22 17.39
CA SER A 37 -6.60 9.29 17.83
C SER A 37 -6.88 8.18 18.85
N PRO A 38 -6.48 8.35 20.12
CA PRO A 38 -6.66 7.34 21.15
C PRO A 38 -8.15 7.10 21.43
N PRO A 39 -8.58 5.84 21.63
CA PRO A 39 -9.94 5.53 22.04
C PRO A 39 -10.26 6.16 23.40
N THR A 40 -11.48 6.67 23.54
CA THR A 40 -11.96 7.38 24.75
C THR A 40 -12.41 6.45 25.89
N GLU A 41 -12.37 5.12 25.71
CA GLU A 41 -12.84 4.18 26.74
C GLU A 41 -11.74 3.80 27.73
N ASP A 42 -12.06 3.71 29.03
CA ASP A 42 -11.08 3.47 30.10
C ASP A 42 -10.65 1.97 30.23
N ASN A 43 -11.18 1.07 29.39
CA ASN A 43 -10.84 -0.35 29.39
C ASN A 43 -9.63 -0.65 28.47
N LEU A 44 -8.42 -0.54 29.03
CA LEU A 44 -7.15 -0.72 28.32
C LEU A 44 -7.08 -2.01 27.47
N GLY A 45 -7.58 -3.15 27.99
CA GLY A 45 -7.54 -4.44 27.30
C GLY A 45 -8.56 -4.59 26.15
N ALA A 46 -9.75 -4.01 26.30
CA ALA A 46 -10.76 -3.97 25.24
C ALA A 46 -10.33 -3.04 24.10
N ASN A 47 -9.68 -1.92 24.43
CA ASN A 47 -9.15 -0.97 23.46
C ASN A 47 -8.08 -1.57 22.55
N VAL A 48 -7.08 -2.28 23.10
CA VAL A 48 -6.01 -2.86 22.29
C VAL A 48 -6.56 -3.88 21.30
N THR A 49 -7.50 -4.72 21.74
CA THR A 49 -8.13 -5.73 20.88
C THR A 49 -8.96 -5.07 19.77
N GLY A 50 -9.75 -4.04 20.08
CA GLY A 50 -10.52 -3.29 19.09
C GLY A 50 -9.65 -2.56 18.08
N ILE A 51 -8.55 -1.95 18.53
CA ILE A 51 -7.55 -1.30 17.67
C ILE A 51 -6.92 -2.31 16.71
N LEU A 52 -6.49 -3.46 17.21
CA LEU A 52 -5.85 -4.49 16.39
C LEU A 52 -6.82 -5.06 15.36
N ILE A 53 -8.06 -5.35 15.76
CA ILE A 53 -9.10 -5.84 14.84
C ILE A 53 -9.39 -4.79 13.76
N GLY A 54 -9.58 -3.52 14.13
CA GLY A 54 -9.82 -2.44 13.18
C GLY A 54 -8.67 -2.26 12.19
N TRP A 55 -7.43 -2.30 12.69
CA TRP A 55 -6.25 -2.25 11.84
C TRP A 55 -6.16 -3.45 10.89
N VAL A 56 -6.43 -4.67 11.38
CA VAL A 56 -6.44 -5.87 10.54
C VAL A 56 -7.50 -5.76 9.45
N ILE A 57 -8.73 -5.39 9.77
CA ILE A 57 -9.82 -5.27 8.77
C ILE A 57 -9.43 -4.26 7.68
N MET A 58 -8.89 -3.11 8.08
CA MET A 58 -8.47 -2.09 7.13
C MET A 58 -7.27 -2.57 6.31
N SER A 59 -6.23 -3.13 6.92
CA SER A 59 -4.99 -3.53 6.25
C SER A 59 -5.06 -4.86 5.49
N LEU A 60 -6.03 -5.73 5.77
CA LEU A 60 -6.18 -7.06 5.15
C LEU A 60 -6.18 -7.02 3.62
N PRO A 61 -6.91 -6.12 2.94
CA PRO A 61 -6.84 -5.97 1.49
C PRO A 61 -5.42 -5.70 1.01
N LEU A 62 -4.65 -4.86 1.70
CA LEU A 62 -3.24 -4.59 1.36
C LEU A 62 -2.38 -5.83 1.61
N LEU A 63 -2.54 -6.51 2.75
CA LEU A 63 -1.73 -7.67 3.15
C LEU A 63 -1.82 -8.83 2.15
N LEU A 64 -2.96 -9.01 1.49
CA LEU A 64 -3.14 -10.01 0.43
C LEU A 64 -2.17 -9.82 -0.75
N PHE A 65 -1.69 -8.59 -0.99
CA PHE A 65 -0.78 -8.28 -2.09
C PHE A 65 0.70 -8.54 -1.77
N ILE A 66 1.09 -8.81 -0.51
CA ILE A 66 2.49 -9.09 -0.10
C ILE A 66 3.16 -10.16 -0.97
N PRO A 67 2.60 -11.39 -1.12
CA PRO A 67 3.25 -12.43 -1.92
C PRO A 67 3.37 -12.03 -3.40
N GLY A 68 2.44 -11.22 -3.91
CA GLY A 68 2.45 -10.74 -5.28
C GLY A 68 3.50 -9.65 -5.54
N ILE A 69 3.69 -8.74 -4.59
CA ILE A 69 4.70 -7.68 -4.63
C ILE A 69 6.10 -8.29 -4.57
N LEU A 70 6.32 -9.28 -3.69
CA LEU A 70 7.58 -10.02 -3.57
C LEU A 70 7.94 -10.77 -4.85
N LYS A 71 6.93 -11.36 -5.52
CA LYS A 71 7.10 -12.04 -6.81
C LYS A 71 7.26 -11.07 -8.00
N LYS A 72 7.24 -9.74 -7.77
CA LYS A 72 7.33 -8.71 -8.81
C LYS A 72 6.33 -8.98 -9.96
N SER A 73 5.11 -9.40 -9.62
CA SER A 73 4.11 -9.74 -10.63
C SER A 73 3.46 -8.47 -11.20
N PRO A 74 3.42 -8.28 -12.53
CA PRO A 74 2.80 -7.10 -13.14
C PRO A 74 1.29 -7.13 -12.93
N TYR A 75 0.68 -8.33 -12.94
CA TYR A 75 -0.74 -8.52 -12.70
C TYR A 75 -1.16 -8.01 -11.31
N VAL A 76 -0.37 -8.34 -10.30
CA VAL A 76 -0.61 -7.90 -8.91
C VAL A 76 -0.43 -6.40 -8.78
N ALA A 77 0.59 -5.82 -9.43
CA ALA A 77 0.78 -4.38 -9.44
C ALA A 77 -0.37 -3.64 -10.13
N SER A 78 -0.94 -4.17 -11.22
CA SER A 78 -2.15 -3.61 -11.83
C SER A 78 -3.34 -3.63 -10.87
N TRP A 79 -3.56 -4.71 -10.13
CA TRP A 79 -4.59 -4.75 -9.08
C TRP A 79 -4.32 -3.76 -7.95
N LEU A 80 -3.06 -3.61 -7.54
CA LEU A 80 -2.66 -2.66 -6.50
C LEU A 80 -2.97 -1.21 -6.91
N SER A 81 -2.90 -0.88 -8.20
CA SER A 81 -3.34 0.42 -8.72
C SER A 81 -4.82 0.69 -8.42
N TYR A 82 -5.72 -0.27 -8.69
CA TYR A 82 -7.13 -0.13 -8.37
C TYR A 82 -7.37 0.01 -6.87
N VAL A 83 -6.72 -0.82 -6.06
CA VAL A 83 -6.84 -0.78 -4.60
C VAL A 83 -6.31 0.54 -4.04
N SER A 84 -5.22 1.08 -4.58
CA SER A 84 -4.67 2.38 -4.15
C SER A 84 -5.64 3.54 -4.39
N LEU A 85 -6.39 3.53 -5.50
CA LEU A 85 -7.44 4.50 -5.76
C LEU A 85 -8.62 4.37 -4.79
N MET A 86 -9.04 3.13 -4.51
CA MET A 86 -10.07 2.88 -3.48
C MET A 86 -9.64 3.41 -2.12
N TYR A 87 -8.38 3.17 -1.73
CA TYR A 87 -7.81 3.71 -0.51
C TYR A 87 -7.82 5.23 -0.45
N PHE A 88 -7.42 5.89 -1.54
CA PHE A 88 -7.50 7.34 -1.64
C PHE A 88 -8.94 7.84 -1.43
N VAL A 89 -9.93 7.25 -2.09
CA VAL A 89 -11.34 7.64 -1.94
C VAL A 89 -11.84 7.40 -0.52
N LEU A 90 -11.56 6.24 0.07
CA LEU A 90 -12.00 5.89 1.43
C LEU A 90 -11.37 6.80 2.48
N VAL A 91 -10.07 7.07 2.37
CA VAL A 91 -9.35 7.99 3.28
C VAL A 91 -9.91 9.39 3.19
N MET A 92 -10.17 9.89 1.98
CA MET A 92 -10.75 11.22 1.78
C MET A 92 -12.21 11.32 2.23
N ALA A 93 -12.99 10.25 2.13
CA ALA A 93 -14.42 10.24 2.46
C ALA A 93 -14.71 9.99 3.95
N LEU A 94 -13.90 9.18 4.63
CA LEU A 94 -14.21 8.66 5.96
C LEU A 94 -13.34 9.23 7.08
N SER A 95 -12.28 9.97 6.76
CA SER A 95 -11.35 10.50 7.75
C SER A 95 -11.46 12.03 7.86
N SER A 96 -11.10 12.58 9.01
CA SER A 96 -10.82 14.02 9.20
C SER A 96 -9.42 14.23 9.81
N GLY A 97 -8.78 15.38 9.55
CA GLY A 97 -7.49 15.77 10.14
C GLY A 97 -6.28 15.80 9.20
N VAL A 98 -5.16 16.34 9.70
CA VAL A 98 -3.93 16.56 8.90
C VAL A 98 -3.31 15.23 8.43
N TRP A 99 -3.52 14.14 9.19
CA TRP A 99 -3.00 12.80 8.88
C TRP A 99 -3.49 12.23 7.54
N ILE A 100 -4.66 12.69 7.07
CA ILE A 100 -5.25 12.31 5.78
C ILE A 100 -4.34 12.68 4.64
N TRP A 101 -3.76 13.87 4.66
CA TRP A 101 -2.91 14.32 3.56
C TRP A 101 -1.73 13.38 3.36
N LEU A 102 -1.20 12.82 4.45
CA LEU A 102 -0.10 11.87 4.41
C LEU A 102 -0.54 10.50 3.87
N LEU A 103 -1.68 9.96 4.32
CA LEU A 103 -2.26 8.71 3.79
C LEU A 103 -2.66 8.84 2.31
N SER A 104 -3.27 9.96 1.94
CA SER A 104 -3.67 10.26 0.56
C SER A 104 -2.46 10.41 -0.34
N ALA A 105 -1.41 11.13 0.10
CA ALA A 105 -0.15 11.22 -0.63
C ALA A 105 0.52 9.85 -0.80
N SER A 106 0.51 9.01 0.25
CA SER A 106 1.05 7.65 0.17
C SER A 106 0.26 6.77 -0.80
N SER A 107 -1.07 6.89 -0.82
CA SER A 107 -1.95 6.18 -1.75
C SER A 107 -1.70 6.58 -3.21
N VAL A 108 -1.52 7.88 -3.48
CA VAL A 108 -1.16 8.40 -4.80
C VAL A 108 0.23 7.92 -5.24
N MET A 109 1.21 7.90 -4.33
CA MET A 109 2.55 7.40 -4.65
C MET A 109 2.54 5.88 -4.92
N MET A 110 1.72 5.11 -4.20
CA MET A 110 1.49 3.70 -4.47
C MET A 110 0.84 3.49 -5.85
N PHE A 111 -0.16 4.30 -6.20
CA PHE A 111 -0.77 4.31 -7.52
C PHE A 111 0.26 4.56 -8.63
N LEU A 112 1.03 5.65 -8.52
CA LEU A 112 2.06 6.01 -9.51
C LEU A 112 3.14 4.94 -9.62
N GLY A 113 3.62 4.42 -8.48
CA GLY A 113 4.61 3.34 -8.44
C GLY A 113 4.12 2.08 -9.16
N SER A 114 2.87 1.69 -8.92
CA SER A 114 2.26 0.53 -9.57
C SER A 114 2.10 0.69 -11.10
N MET A 115 1.68 1.87 -11.56
CA MET A 115 1.56 2.20 -13.00
C MET A 115 2.92 2.23 -13.70
N MET A 116 3.92 2.84 -13.05
CA MET A 116 5.29 2.89 -13.61
C MET A 116 5.91 1.50 -13.65
N PHE A 117 5.70 0.68 -12.61
CA PHE A 117 6.19 -0.68 -12.55
C PHE A 117 5.57 -1.56 -13.63
N THR A 118 4.25 -1.54 -13.80
CA THR A 118 3.56 -2.32 -14.85
C THR A 118 4.04 -1.94 -16.25
N ARG A 119 4.20 -0.63 -16.53
CA ARG A 119 4.70 -0.15 -17.83
C ARG A 119 6.13 -0.60 -18.10
N TRP A 120 7.04 -0.41 -17.14
CA TRP A 120 8.46 -0.73 -17.34
C TRP A 120 8.76 -2.22 -17.26
N GLN A 121 7.96 -2.99 -16.54
CA GLN A 121 8.04 -4.44 -16.57
C GLN A 121 7.61 -4.99 -17.92
N LYS A 122 6.55 -4.46 -18.53
CA LYS A 122 6.14 -4.84 -19.90
C LYS A 122 7.16 -4.43 -20.96
N ALA A 123 7.87 -3.33 -20.76
CA ALA A 123 8.90 -2.85 -21.68
C ALA A 123 10.27 -3.55 -21.51
N GLY A 124 10.46 -4.30 -20.41
CA GLY A 124 11.67 -5.07 -20.12
C GLY A 124 11.54 -6.58 -20.36
N ILE A 125 10.44 -7.00 -20.99
CA ILE A 125 10.18 -8.36 -21.50
C ILE A 125 10.13 -8.26 -23.03
#